data_AF-A0A6N8Y2R6-F1
#
_entry.id   AF-A0A6N8Y2R6-F1
#
_cell.length_a   1.000
_cell.length_b   1.000
_cell.length_c   1.000
_cell.angle_alpha   90.00
_cell.angle_beta   90.00
_cell.angle_gamma   90.00
#
_symmetry.space_group_name_H-M   'P 1'
#
loop_
_entity.id
_entity.type
_entity.pdbx_description
1 polymer ?
#
loop_
_entity_poly.entity_id
_entity_poly.type
_entity_poly.pdbx_seq_one_letter_code
_entity_poly.pdbx_strand_id
1 'polypeptide(L)'
;MKVPKTTRVWTIAEAKAKLSEIMRLAETEGPQRIGVRKSFILVPAELWEAEKSPRKPMGQWLIENMPRGTELEIPNRHEPGREIPFIEDDEAG
;
A
#
# COMPACT_ATOMS: atom_id res chain seq x y z
N MET A 1 7.60 9.71 4.42
CA MET A 1 6.69 8.54 4.41
C MET A 1 6.50 8.11 5.86
N LYS A 2 5.30 8.25 6.45
CA LYS A 2 5.06 7.75 7.81
C LYS A 2 5.06 6.23 7.73
N VAL A 3 6.10 5.60 8.28
CA VAL A 3 6.12 4.14 8.45
C VAL A 3 4.93 3.81 9.34
N PRO A 4 3.98 2.96 8.90
CA PRO A 4 2.84 2.63 9.73
C PRO A 4 3.36 1.99 11.01
N LYS A 5 3.07 2.64 12.15
CA LYS A 5 3.28 2.11 13.49
C LYS A 5 2.73 0.69 13.49
N THR A 6 3.53 -0.30 13.91
CA THR A 6 3.13 -1.71 13.98
C THR A 6 1.70 -1.82 14.50
N THR A 7 0.75 -2.11 13.62
CA THR A 7 -0.68 -2.10 13.94
C THR A 7 -0.94 -3.21 14.93
N ARG A 8 -1.16 -2.84 16.19
CA ARG A 8 -1.58 -3.76 17.25
C ARG A 8 -2.73 -4.63 16.72
N VAL A 9 -2.62 -5.94 16.90
CA VAL A 9 -3.69 -6.89 16.55
C VAL A 9 -4.49 -7.20 17.79
N TRP A 10 -5.78 -6.89 17.76
CA TRP A 10 -6.73 -7.17 18.84
C TRP A 10 -7.24 -8.61 18.71
N THR A 11 -7.29 -9.36 19.79
CA THR A 11 -8.07 -10.61 19.78
C THR A 11 -9.57 -10.31 19.69
N ILE A 12 -10.38 -11.29 19.28
CA ILE A 12 -11.84 -11.11 19.24
C ILE A 12 -12.41 -10.81 20.63
N ALA A 13 -11.86 -11.44 21.67
CA ALA A 13 -12.28 -11.23 23.05
C ALA A 13 -11.99 -9.79 23.52
N GLU A 14 -10.78 -9.29 23.29
CA GLU A 14 -10.43 -7.91 23.59
C GLU A 14 -11.29 -6.92 22.81
N ALA A 15 -11.54 -7.19 21.52
CA ALA A 15 -12.35 -6.31 20.70
C ALA A 15 -13.79 -6.19 21.19
N LYS A 16 -14.38 -7.29 21.67
CA LYS A 16 -15.71 -7.26 22.30
C LYS A 16 -15.72 -6.46 23.60
N ALA A 17 -14.69 -6.62 24.44
CA ALA A 17 -14.60 -5.94 25.72
C ALA A 17 -14.25 -4.45 25.59
N LYS A 18 -13.56 -4.05 24.51
CA LYS A 18 -12.98 -2.72 24.34
C LYS A 18 -13.39 -2.05 23.02
N LEU A 19 -14.58 -2.36 22.49
CA LEU A 19 -15.01 -1.88 21.18
C LEU A 19 -14.94 -0.35 21.05
N SER A 20 -15.40 0.39 22.07
CA SER A 20 -15.36 1.86 22.08
C SER A 20 -13.94 2.42 22.03
N GLU A 21 -12.97 1.76 22.68
CA GLU A 21 -11.56 2.14 22.61
C GLU A 21 -11.02 1.92 21.19
N ILE A 22 -11.35 0.78 20.58
CA ILE A 22 -10.93 0.46 19.21
C ILE A 22 -11.52 1.44 18.20
N MET A 23 -12.78 1.86 18.36
CA MET A 23 -13.40 2.88 17.50
C MET A 23 -12.66 4.21 17.60
N ARG A 24 -12.37 4.68 18.82
CA ARG A 24 -11.58 5.91 19.03
C ARG A 24 -10.19 5.82 18.40
N LEU A 25 -9.52 4.68 18.53
CA LEU A 25 -8.22 4.43 17.90
C LEU A 25 -8.34 4.38 16.37
N ALA A 26 -9.44 3.84 15.84
CA ALA A 26 -9.69 3.84 14.40
C ALA A 26 -9.82 5.24 13.80
N GLU A 27 -10.44 6.17 14.55
CA GLU A 27 -10.56 7.57 14.17
C GLU A 27 -9.25 8.36 14.33
N THR A 28 -8.49 8.11 15.39
CA THR A 28 -7.31 8.93 15.75
C THR A 28 -5.99 8.38 15.22
N GLU A 29 -5.81 7.06 15.21
CA GLU A 29 -4.59 6.38 14.80
C GLU A 29 -4.72 5.63 13.47
N GLY A 30 -5.94 5.52 12.94
CA GLY A 30 -6.25 4.84 11.69
C GLY A 30 -6.69 3.38 11.85
N PRO A 31 -6.85 2.63 10.74
CA PRO A 31 -7.50 1.32 10.72
C PRO A 31 -6.98 0.32 11.76
N GLN A 32 -7.87 -0.37 12.45
CA GLN A 32 -7.54 -1.31 13.52
C GLN A 32 -7.77 -2.77 13.10
N ARG A 33 -6.84 -3.67 13.43
CA ARG A 33 -6.92 -5.09 13.04
C ARG A 33 -7.42 -5.97 14.19
N ILE A 34 -8.43 -6.78 13.93
CA ILE A 34 -9.05 -7.71 14.89
C ILE A 34 -8.92 -9.15 14.37
N GLY A 35 -8.34 -10.03 15.17
CA GLY A 35 -8.18 -11.46 14.88
C GLY A 35 -6.87 -11.80 14.16
N VAL A 36 -6.24 -12.89 14.59
CA VAL A 36 -4.95 -13.35 14.04
C VAL A 36 -5.14 -14.31 12.86
N ARG A 37 -6.04 -15.29 12.98
CA ARG A 37 -6.33 -16.28 11.92
C ARG A 37 -7.44 -15.83 10.96
N LYS A 38 -8.55 -15.33 11.51
CA LYS A 38 -9.62 -14.67 10.74
C LYS A 38 -9.55 -13.18 11.07
N SER A 39 -8.76 -12.46 10.28
CA SER A 39 -8.50 -11.04 10.49
C SER A 39 -9.59 -10.19 9.86
N PHE A 40 -10.12 -9.25 10.62
CA PHE A 40 -11.04 -8.20 10.20
C PHE A 40 -10.38 -6.85 10.45
N ILE A 41 -10.77 -5.83 9.67
CA ILE A 41 -10.29 -4.46 9.86
C ILE A 41 -11.49 -3.59 10.21
N LEU A 42 -11.36 -2.80 11.27
CA LEU A 42 -12.31 -1.75 11.62
C LEU A 42 -11.79 -0.42 11.05
N VAL A 43 -12.62 0.20 10.21
CA VAL A 43 -12.36 1.51 9.60
C VAL A 43 -13.52 2.46 9.91
N PRO A 44 -13.27 3.76 10.10
CA PRO A 44 -14.32 4.76 10.11
C PRO A 44 -15.12 4.72 8.80
N ALA A 45 -16.44 4.91 8.88
CA ALA A 45 -17.31 4.84 7.71
C ALA A 45 -16.94 5.87 6.64
N GLU A 46 -16.59 7.08 7.04
CA GLU A 46 -16.17 8.16 6.13
C GLU A 46 -14.94 7.76 5.30
N LEU A 47 -13.96 7.09 5.93
CA LEU A 47 -12.76 6.59 5.25
C LEU A 47 -13.11 5.50 4.24
N TRP A 48 -14.04 4.61 4.60
CA TRP A 48 -14.53 3.57 3.69
C TRP A 48 -15.27 4.16 2.49
N GLU A 49 -16.14 5.14 2.70
CA GLU A 49 -16.89 5.78 1.62
C GLU A 49 -16.00 6.63 0.70
N ALA A 50 -15.00 7.34 1.25
CA ALA A 50 -14.03 8.08 0.45
C ALA A 50 -13.26 7.14 -0.51
N GLU A 51 -12.91 5.95 -0.02
CA GLU A 51 -12.14 4.95 -0.78
C GLU A 51 -12.97 4.21 -1.84
N LYS A 52 -14.30 4.16 -1.68
CA LYS A 52 -15.22 3.59 -2.68
C LYS A 52 -15.37 4.42 -3.94
N SER A 53 -14.98 5.69 -3.91
CA SER A 53 -15.01 6.53 -5.11
C SER A 53 -14.17 5.87 -6.19
N PRO A 54 -14.70 5.67 -7.42
CA PRO A 54 -13.96 5.01 -8.48
C PRO A 54 -12.60 5.69 -8.65
N ARG A 55 -11.53 5.01 -8.26
CA ARG A 55 -10.20 5.50 -8.56
C ARG A 55 -10.08 5.53 -10.08
N LYS A 56 -9.70 6.70 -10.60
CA LYS A 56 -9.40 6.84 -12.02
C LYS A 56 -8.43 5.72 -12.40
N PRO A 57 -8.74 4.90 -13.42
CA PRO A 57 -7.82 3.87 -13.86
C PRO A 57 -6.46 4.49 -14.12
N MET A 58 -5.39 3.86 -13.63
CA MET A 58 -4.05 4.45 -13.68
C MET A 58 -3.66 4.85 -15.11
N GLY A 59 -4.04 4.05 -16.12
CA GLY A 59 -3.84 4.39 -17.53
C GLY A 59 -4.52 5.70 -17.95
N GLN A 60 -5.74 5.94 -17.48
CA GLN A 60 -6.46 7.19 -17.77
C GLN A 60 -5.80 8.38 -17.06
N TRP A 61 -5.36 8.20 -15.81
CA TRP A 61 -4.60 9.23 -15.10
C TRP A 61 -3.29 9.59 -15.82
N LEU A 62 -2.55 8.58 -16.30
CA LEU A 62 -1.29 8.78 -17.02
C LEU A 62 -1.49 9.59 -18.32
N ILE A 63 -2.54 9.30 -19.09
CA ILE A 63 -2.84 10.03 -20.33
C ILE A 63 -3.07 11.54 -20.07
N GLU A 64 -3.67 11.86 -18.93
CA GLU A 64 -4.06 13.23 -18.57
C GLU A 64 -2.96 14.00 -17.84
N ASN A 65 -2.14 13.32 -17.03
CA ASN A 65 -1.21 13.97 -16.10
C ASN A 65 0.27 13.74 -16.46
N MET A 66 0.58 12.80 -17.35
CA MET A 66 1.97 12.57 -17.75
C MET A 66 2.46 13.74 -18.63
N PRO A 67 3.62 14.33 -18.31
CA PRO A 67 4.25 15.35 -19.16
C PRO A 67 4.42 14.81 -20.58
N ARG A 68 3.86 15.50 -21.56
CA ARG A 68 4.03 15.18 -22.97
C ARG A 68 5.22 15.95 -23.53
N GLY A 69 6.02 15.32 -24.39
CA GLY A 69 7.14 15.98 -25.07
C GLY A 69 8.36 16.22 -24.18
N THR A 70 8.52 15.48 -23.09
CA THR A 70 9.81 15.43 -22.39
C THR A 70 10.79 14.64 -23.26
N GLU A 71 11.92 15.25 -23.59
CA GLU A 71 13.02 14.56 -24.27
C GLU A 71 13.61 13.53 -23.30
N LEU A 72 13.25 12.27 -23.50
CA LEU A 72 13.85 11.17 -22.77
C LEU A 72 15.15 10.83 -23.48
N GLU A 73 16.27 10.94 -22.77
CA GLU A 73 17.53 10.39 -23.25
C GLU A 73 17.38 8.86 -23.33
N ILE A 74 17.21 8.36 -24.55
CA ILE A 74 17.10 6.93 -24.81
C ILE A 74 18.52 6.35 -24.77
N PRO A 75 18.83 5.42 -23.86
CA PRO A 75 20.14 4.79 -23.81
C PRO A 75 20.45 4.06 -25.12
N ASN A 76 21.73 3.98 -25.46
CA ASN A 76 22.15 3.26 -26.66
C ASN A 76 21.82 1.77 -26.50
N ARG A 77 21.20 1.16 -27.53
CA ARG A 77 20.82 -0.26 -27.53
C ARG A 77 22.02 -1.20 -27.38
N HIS A 78 23.22 -0.74 -27.71
CA HIS A 78 24.45 -1.51 -27.61
C HIS A 78 25.16 -1.38 -26.25
N GLU A 79 24.65 -0.55 -25.34
CA GLU A 79 25.15 -0.53 -23.97
C GLU A 79 24.78 -1.81 -23.23
N PRO A 80 25.67 -2.31 -22.33
CA PRO A 80 25.34 -3.44 -21.49
C PRO A 80 24.10 -3.13 -20.64
N GLY A 81 23.24 -4.13 -20.47
CA GLY A 81 22.05 -4.01 -19.62
C GLY A 81 22.44 -3.63 -18.18
N ARG A 82 21.52 -2.97 -17.47
CA ARG A 82 21.71 -2.71 -16.04
C ARG A 82 21.86 -4.04 -15.30
N GLU A 83 22.75 -4.05 -14.31
CA GLU A 83 22.92 -5.18 -13.39
C GLU A 83 21.57 -5.57 -12.79
N ILE A 84 21.27 -6.87 -12.82
CA ILE A 84 20.04 -7.42 -12.27
C ILE A 84 20.33 -7.80 -10.82
N PRO A 85 19.74 -7.13 -9.81
CA PRO A 85 20.13 -7.30 -8.40
C PRO A 85 19.83 -8.68 -7.78
N PHE A 86 19.26 -9.59 -8.56
CA PHE A 86 18.70 -10.87 -8.10
C PHE A 86 19.23 -12.07 -8.87
N ILE A 87 20.15 -11.86 -9.82
CA ILE A 87 20.89 -12.95 -10.45
C ILE A 87 22.21 -13.02 -9.70
N GLU A 88 22.35 -14.03 -8.84
CA GLU A 88 23.67 -14.46 -8.38
C GLU A 88 24.36 -15.09 -9.60
N ASP A 89 25.58 -14.65 -9.88
CA ASP A 89 26.44 -15.25 -10.89
C ASP A 89 26.70 -16.71 -10.48
N ASP A 90 25.85 -17.65 -10.90
CA ASP A 90 26.18 -19.06 -10.87
C ASP A 90 27.34 -19.27 -11.86
N GLU A 91 28.54 -19.36 -11.30
CA GLU A 91 29.79 -19.61 -12.01
C GLU A 91 29.73 -20.89 -12.85
N ALA A 92 30.27 -20.74 -14.06
CA ALA A 92 31.10 -21.70 -14.78
C ALA A 92 30.45 -22.93 -15.46
N GLY A 93 30.52 -22.88 -16.79
CA GLY A 93 30.62 -24.02 -17.69
C GLY A 93 31.34 -23.59 -18.96
#